data_AF-A0A1I7UHA7-F1
#
_entry.id   AF-A0A1I7UHA7-F1
#
_cell.length_a   1.000
_cell.length_b   1.000
_cell.length_c   1.000
_cell.angle_alpha   90.00
_cell.angle_beta   90.00
_cell.angle_gamma   90.00
#
_symmetry.space_group_name_H-M   'P 1'
#
loop_
_entity.id
_entity.type
_entity.pdbx_description
1 polymer ?
#
loop_
_entity_poly.entity_id
_entity_poly.type
_entity_poly.pdbx_seq_one_letter_code
_entity_poly.pdbx_strand_id
1 'polypeptide(L)'
;MEPLSRYVYEKGSVEMANQLCELKIETFNQLLIDMGELSRILDKKSQKEEKSSPSINNALGLNVLGIDRLCRNVKLVIEKMVAKIDGKSKTEEWKTEQEAMRKEIPLLRRMEKTSAQEEADVRICYIDQLVTGSMEKMTMKVCQKASAGTANRLNEMKIETLHQIFIKRGAVTKAVDKALREGKSIDDAIRLYSKETVILCNKFYDAGLKMLTESEKKKEEKEYMVPIRARIQYASVRTLLSLETALQGDFGKPFYPLKDMSKNRSNIYETLRQRDKDYEEIMMVEEWKTREQVENIMKDDPEANVEPILFEYQQFLFEFVEKAKKEGLEWKRKWDEIGEEKITVEKENEAEKEKKIDEKKVTTKQMNELKAMMTVM
;
A
#
# COMPACT_ATOMS: atom_id res chain seq x y z
N MET A 1 -1.97 0.77 8.93
CA MET A 1 -0.66 0.09 9.18
C MET A 1 0.14 0.69 10.33
N GLU A 2 0.31 2.01 10.41
CA GLU A 2 1.16 2.65 11.44
C GLU A 2 0.64 2.48 12.89
N PRO A 3 -0.68 2.55 13.17
CA PRO A 3 -1.20 2.23 14.51
C PRO A 3 -0.86 0.80 14.96
N LEU A 4 -0.98 -0.18 14.06
CA LEU A 4 -0.60 -1.57 14.32
C LEU A 4 0.92 -1.71 14.55
N SER A 5 1.71 -1.02 13.72
CA SER A 5 3.18 -1.05 13.83
C SER A 5 3.65 -0.57 15.20
N ARG A 6 3.00 0.49 15.69
CA ARG A 6 3.28 1.05 17.00
C ARG A 6 2.94 0.07 18.14
N TYR A 7 1.83 -0.65 18.07
CA TYR A 7 1.53 -1.70 19.05
C TYR A 7 2.63 -2.78 19.08
N VAL A 8 3.12 -3.21 17.90
CA VAL A 8 4.25 -4.14 17.82
C VAL A 8 5.52 -3.54 18.40
N TYR A 9 5.83 -2.27 18.13
CA TYR A 9 7.01 -1.61 18.68
C TYR A 9 6.97 -1.45 20.20
N GLU A 10 5.80 -1.25 20.78
CA GLU A 10 5.62 -1.06 22.23
C GLU A 10 5.51 -2.36 23.02
N LYS A 11 4.85 -3.39 22.45
CA LYS A 11 4.46 -4.61 23.16
C LYS A 11 5.15 -5.87 22.63
N GLY A 12 5.69 -5.83 21.42
CA GLY A 12 6.45 -6.92 20.83
C GLY A 12 7.82 -7.08 21.46
N SER A 13 8.45 -8.24 21.22
CA SER A 13 9.86 -8.41 21.55
C SER A 13 10.72 -7.48 20.68
N VAL A 14 11.95 -7.20 21.14
CA VAL A 14 12.94 -6.44 20.37
C VAL A 14 13.17 -7.07 18.98
N GLU A 15 13.15 -8.40 18.90
CA GLU A 15 13.26 -9.14 17.63
C GLU A 15 12.09 -8.82 16.68
N MET A 16 10.84 -8.86 17.16
CA MET A 16 9.66 -8.52 16.35
C MET A 16 9.69 -7.07 15.88
N ALA A 17 10.08 -6.15 16.75
CA ALA A 17 10.21 -4.74 16.41
C ALA A 17 11.26 -4.53 15.30
N ASN A 18 12.41 -5.19 15.40
CA ASN A 18 13.46 -5.12 14.37
C ASN A 18 12.99 -5.74 13.04
N GLN A 19 12.31 -6.89 13.08
CA GLN A 19 11.80 -7.54 11.87
C GLN A 19 10.71 -6.71 11.18
N LEU A 20 9.83 -6.06 11.95
CA LEU A 20 8.87 -5.13 11.39
C LEU A 20 9.57 -3.93 10.73
N CYS A 21 10.59 -3.39 11.39
CA CYS A 21 11.40 -2.29 10.84
C CYS A 21 12.03 -2.68 9.49
N GLU A 22 12.67 -3.85 9.40
CA GLU A 22 13.24 -4.38 8.16
C GLU A 22 12.19 -4.54 7.06
N LEU A 23 11.05 -5.15 7.38
CA LEU A 23 9.98 -5.39 6.42
C LEU A 23 9.43 -4.08 5.84
N LYS A 24 9.24 -3.06 6.69
CA LYS A 24 8.80 -1.73 6.25
C LYS A 24 9.86 -1.06 5.38
N ILE A 25 11.13 -1.14 5.76
CA ILE A 25 12.25 -0.61 4.95
C ILE A 25 12.27 -1.28 3.57
N GLU A 26 12.25 -2.61 3.51
CA GLU A 26 12.22 -3.38 2.25
C GLU A 26 11.04 -2.96 1.38
N THR A 27 9.85 -2.89 1.97
CA THR A 27 8.63 -2.52 1.25
C THR A 27 8.68 -1.09 0.73
N PHE A 28 9.10 -0.12 1.56
CA PHE A 28 9.20 1.28 1.11
C PHE A 28 10.22 1.47 0.01
N ASN A 29 11.39 0.83 0.10
CA ASN A 29 12.37 0.85 -0.99
C ASN A 29 11.80 0.24 -2.25
N GLN A 30 10.97 -0.80 -2.10
CA GLN A 30 10.34 -1.41 -3.24
C GLN A 30 9.37 -0.47 -3.98
N LEU A 31 8.56 0.26 -3.21
CA LEU A 31 7.66 1.28 -3.74
C LEU A 31 8.44 2.40 -4.45
N LEU A 32 9.60 2.80 -3.92
CA LEU A 32 10.45 3.84 -4.51
C LEU A 32 10.99 3.41 -5.88
N ILE A 33 11.40 2.14 -5.99
CA ILE A 33 11.82 1.54 -7.26
C ILE A 33 10.66 1.55 -8.27
N ASP A 34 9.47 1.09 -7.87
CA ASP A 34 8.29 1.07 -8.75
C ASP A 34 7.91 2.48 -9.24
N MET A 35 8.02 3.48 -8.38
CA MET A 35 7.79 4.88 -8.74
C MET A 35 8.83 5.43 -9.72
N GLY A 36 10.09 5.02 -9.59
CA GLY A 36 11.14 5.31 -10.57
C GLY A 36 10.81 4.72 -11.95
N GLU A 37 10.43 3.44 -12.00
CA GLU A 37 10.04 2.77 -13.25
C GLU A 37 8.82 3.42 -13.90
N LEU A 38 7.77 3.71 -13.12
CA LEU A 38 6.61 4.41 -13.63
C LEU A 38 6.99 5.76 -14.23
N SER A 39 7.87 6.52 -13.56
CA SER A 39 8.35 7.81 -14.06
C SER A 39 9.07 7.69 -15.40
N ARG A 40 9.86 6.64 -15.60
CA ARG A 40 10.54 6.34 -16.87
C ARG A 40 9.56 5.97 -17.98
N ILE A 41 8.56 5.14 -17.70
CA ILE A 41 7.50 4.76 -18.66
C ILE A 41 6.74 6.01 -19.14
N LEU A 42 6.37 6.88 -18.20
CA LEU A 42 5.67 8.13 -18.50
C LEU A 42 6.53 9.07 -19.36
N ASP A 43 7.84 9.16 -19.07
CA ASP A 43 8.78 9.98 -19.84
C ASP A 43 8.92 9.48 -21.30
N LYS A 44 9.19 8.18 -21.49
CA LYS A 44 9.31 7.56 -22.84
C LYS A 44 8.04 7.77 -23.69
N LYS A 45 6.86 7.65 -23.08
CA LYS A 45 5.59 7.88 -23.78
C LYS A 45 5.38 9.33 -24.18
N SER A 46 5.73 10.27 -23.32
CA SER A 46 5.65 11.71 -23.64
C SER A 46 6.54 12.08 -24.83
N GLN A 47 7.64 11.35 -25.01
CA GLN A 47 8.61 11.54 -26.10
C GLN A 47 8.23 10.78 -27.39
N LYS A 48 7.10 10.05 -27.42
CA LYS A 48 6.62 9.24 -28.57
C LYS A 48 7.60 8.16 -29.05
N GLU A 49 8.48 7.68 -28.18
CA GLU A 49 9.58 6.77 -28.56
C GLU A 49 9.14 5.30 -28.76
N GLU A 50 7.88 4.91 -28.49
CA GLU A 50 7.42 3.51 -28.64
C GLU A 50 5.91 3.33 -28.90
N LYS A 51 5.55 2.40 -29.82
CA LYS A 51 4.16 1.93 -30.06
C LYS A 51 3.76 0.72 -29.18
N SER A 52 4.70 0.08 -28.47
CA SER A 52 4.50 -1.20 -27.76
C SER A 52 4.36 -1.11 -26.23
N SER A 53 4.41 0.10 -25.65
CA SER A 53 4.37 0.28 -24.20
C SER A 53 2.94 0.22 -23.63
N PRO A 54 2.71 -0.44 -22.47
CA PRO A 54 1.39 -0.61 -21.87
C PRO A 54 0.70 0.75 -21.71
N SER A 55 -0.58 0.87 -22.07
CA SER A 55 -1.35 2.13 -22.01
C SER A 55 -1.04 2.90 -20.70
N ILE A 56 -0.94 4.25 -20.73
CA ILE A 56 -0.57 5.03 -19.52
C ILE A 56 -1.45 4.64 -18.33
N ASN A 57 -2.75 4.44 -18.60
CA ASN A 57 -3.72 4.00 -17.62
C ASN A 57 -3.42 2.58 -17.09
N ASN A 58 -2.96 1.67 -17.95
CA ASN A 58 -2.54 0.33 -17.52
C ASN A 58 -1.29 0.40 -16.62
N ALA A 59 -0.31 1.23 -16.95
CA ALA A 59 0.91 1.39 -16.13
C ALA A 59 0.59 1.99 -14.76
N LEU A 60 -0.27 3.01 -14.72
CA LEU A 60 -0.75 3.61 -13.47
C LEU A 60 -1.57 2.61 -12.63
N GLY A 61 -2.51 1.90 -13.25
CA GLY A 61 -3.32 0.89 -12.56
C GLY A 61 -2.47 -0.25 -12.00
N LEU A 62 -1.48 -0.74 -12.76
CA LEU A 62 -0.54 -1.75 -12.28
C LEU A 62 0.32 -1.25 -11.12
N ASN A 63 0.74 0.01 -11.14
CA ASN A 63 1.51 0.59 -10.04
C ASN A 63 0.66 0.71 -8.76
N VAL A 64 -0.57 1.23 -8.85
CA VAL A 64 -1.49 1.34 -7.70
C VAL A 64 -1.72 -0.03 -7.06
N LEU A 65 -1.95 -1.04 -7.88
CA LEU A 65 -2.12 -2.41 -7.45
C LEU A 65 -0.87 -3.03 -6.82
N GLY A 66 0.30 -2.76 -7.39
CA GLY A 66 1.59 -3.19 -6.84
C GLY A 66 1.82 -2.61 -5.46
N ILE A 67 1.56 -1.30 -5.31
CA ILE A 67 1.62 -0.58 -4.03
C ILE A 67 0.69 -1.23 -3.02
N ASP A 68 -0.54 -1.50 -3.41
CA ASP A 68 -1.54 -2.02 -2.49
C ASP A 68 -1.24 -3.45 -2.03
N ARG A 69 -0.82 -4.33 -2.95
CA ARG A 69 -0.33 -5.68 -2.62
C ARG A 69 0.84 -5.62 -1.62
N LEU A 70 1.81 -4.74 -1.87
CA LEU A 70 2.96 -4.56 -0.99
C LEU A 70 2.54 -4.13 0.41
N CYS A 71 1.67 -3.14 0.52
CA CYS A 71 1.12 -2.68 1.80
C CYS A 71 0.33 -3.79 2.53
N ARG A 72 -0.51 -4.55 1.81
CA ARG A 72 -1.26 -5.68 2.38
C ARG A 72 -0.34 -6.76 2.94
N ASN A 73 0.73 -7.11 2.23
CA ASN A 73 1.71 -8.10 2.71
C ASN A 73 2.32 -7.66 4.04
N VAL A 74 2.74 -6.39 4.14
CA VAL A 74 3.27 -5.84 5.40
C VAL A 74 2.23 -5.91 6.50
N LYS A 75 1.00 -5.53 6.19
CA LYS A 75 -0.10 -5.52 7.15
C LYS A 75 -0.34 -6.92 7.75
N LEU A 76 -0.35 -7.99 6.96
CA LEU A 76 -0.53 -9.35 7.46
C LEU A 76 0.56 -9.80 8.41
N VAL A 77 1.81 -9.47 8.10
CA VAL A 77 2.92 -9.80 9.00
C VAL A 77 2.71 -9.08 10.33
N ILE A 78 2.28 -7.81 10.30
CA ILE A 78 1.93 -7.08 11.51
C ILE A 78 0.75 -7.74 12.24
N GLU A 79 -0.31 -8.16 11.55
CA GLU A 79 -1.46 -8.85 12.14
C GLU A 79 -1.05 -10.14 12.87
N LYS A 80 -0.15 -10.92 12.27
CA LYS A 80 0.41 -12.13 12.88
C LYS A 80 1.27 -11.81 14.11
N MET A 81 2.09 -10.76 14.03
CA MET A 81 2.86 -10.27 15.18
C MET A 81 1.93 -9.84 16.33
N VAL A 82 0.87 -9.10 16.03
CA VAL A 82 -0.16 -8.68 17.01
C VAL A 82 -0.84 -9.90 17.65
N ALA A 83 -1.28 -10.87 16.84
CA ALA A 83 -1.91 -12.09 17.35
C ALA A 83 -0.99 -12.89 18.28
N LYS A 84 0.33 -12.88 18.02
CA LYS A 84 1.33 -13.52 18.88
C LYS A 84 1.55 -12.75 20.18
N ILE A 85 1.63 -11.42 20.12
CA ILE A 85 1.69 -10.56 21.33
C ILE A 85 0.48 -10.84 22.23
N ASP A 86 -0.68 -11.04 21.63
CA ASP A 86 -1.93 -11.33 22.34
C ASP A 86 -2.05 -12.78 22.88
N GLY A 87 -1.04 -13.64 22.68
CA GLY A 87 -1.08 -15.05 23.08
C GLY A 87 -2.10 -15.91 22.32
N LYS A 88 -2.63 -15.41 21.20
CA LYS A 88 -3.64 -16.11 20.37
C LYS A 88 -3.02 -17.02 19.30
N SER A 89 -1.69 -17.01 19.18
CA SER A 89 -0.93 -17.88 18.27
C SER A 89 0.13 -18.66 19.05
N LYS A 90 0.16 -19.99 18.87
CA LYS A 90 1.15 -20.90 19.49
C LYS A 90 2.29 -21.30 18.55
N THR A 91 2.25 -20.90 17.27
CA THR A 91 3.17 -21.40 16.25
C THR A 91 4.34 -20.44 15.98
N GLU A 92 5.56 -20.99 15.90
CA GLU A 92 6.79 -20.30 15.46
C GLU A 92 6.83 -20.04 13.93
N GLU A 93 5.79 -20.46 13.20
CA GLU A 93 5.69 -20.51 11.73
C GLU A 93 5.79 -19.16 11.00
N TRP A 94 5.65 -18.05 11.71
CA TRP A 94 5.66 -16.73 11.09
C TRP A 94 7.02 -16.35 10.46
N LYS A 95 8.14 -16.92 10.94
CA LYS A 95 9.48 -16.73 10.32
C LYS A 95 9.54 -17.36 8.93
N THR A 96 8.93 -18.54 8.77
CA THR A 96 8.89 -19.30 7.51
C THR A 96 7.98 -18.61 6.47
N GLU A 97 6.85 -18.05 6.91
CA GLU A 97 5.95 -17.27 6.05
C GLU A 97 6.47 -15.86 5.74
N GLN A 98 7.27 -15.24 6.61
CA GLN A 98 7.98 -14.00 6.33
C GLN A 98 8.94 -14.18 5.14
N GLU A 99 9.71 -15.27 5.10
CA GLU A 99 10.56 -15.59 3.96
C GLU A 99 9.75 -15.85 2.68
N ALA A 100 8.56 -16.47 2.79
CA ALA A 100 7.67 -16.65 1.65
C ALA A 100 7.13 -15.31 1.12
N MET A 101 6.67 -14.42 2.00
CA MET A 101 6.18 -13.09 1.64
C MET A 101 7.28 -12.16 1.11
N ARG A 102 8.53 -12.32 1.58
CA ARG A 102 9.73 -11.67 1.00
C ARG A 102 10.05 -12.19 -0.41
N LYS A 103 9.84 -13.49 -0.67
CA LYS A 103 10.07 -14.13 -1.99
C LYS A 103 8.94 -13.86 -2.99
N GLU A 104 7.71 -13.62 -2.54
CA GLU A 104 6.54 -13.31 -3.36
C GLU A 104 6.41 -11.82 -3.74
N ILE A 105 7.51 -11.07 -3.78
CA ILE A 105 7.54 -9.71 -4.32
C ILE A 105 8.06 -9.70 -5.78
N PRO A 106 7.34 -10.25 -6.79
CA PRO A 106 7.69 -9.97 -8.17
C PRO A 106 7.19 -8.59 -8.56
N LEU A 107 8.16 -7.76 -8.95
CA LEU A 107 8.00 -6.37 -9.38
C LEU A 107 7.47 -6.20 -10.80
N LEU A 108 7.05 -4.96 -11.08
CA LEU A 108 7.01 -4.31 -12.39
C LEU A 108 8.41 -4.17 -13.05
N ARG A 109 9.34 -5.12 -12.86
CA ARG A 109 10.58 -5.18 -13.64
C ARG A 109 10.26 -5.64 -15.06
N ARG A 110 9.77 -4.72 -15.88
CA ARG A 110 9.39 -4.98 -17.28
C ARG A 110 9.89 -3.89 -18.22
N MET A 111 11.13 -3.46 -18.06
CA MET A 111 11.85 -2.75 -19.11
C MET A 111 13.28 -3.25 -19.18
N GLU A 112 13.75 -3.49 -20.40
CA GLU A 112 15.17 -3.62 -20.69
C GLU A 112 15.86 -2.30 -20.31
N LYS A 113 16.94 -2.42 -19.53
CA LYS A 113 17.76 -1.30 -19.09
C LYS A 113 19.14 -1.43 -19.70
N THR A 114 19.76 -0.29 -19.95
CA THR A 114 21.20 -0.25 -20.22
C THR A 114 21.98 -0.51 -18.93
N SER A 115 23.20 -1.04 -19.03
CA SER A 115 24.06 -1.25 -17.85
C SER A 115 24.29 0.04 -17.05
N ALA A 116 24.35 1.19 -17.72
CA ALA A 116 24.48 2.50 -17.06
C ALA A 116 23.22 2.91 -16.28
N GLN A 117 22.02 2.54 -16.75
CA GLN A 117 20.77 2.75 -16.00
C GLN A 117 20.69 1.83 -14.79
N GLU A 118 21.15 0.58 -14.92
CA GLU A 118 21.20 -0.36 -13.79
C GLU A 118 22.16 0.13 -12.70
N GLU A 119 23.34 0.61 -13.08
CA GLU A 119 24.31 1.18 -12.14
C GLU A 119 23.76 2.41 -11.42
N ALA A 120 23.09 3.31 -12.16
CA ALA A 120 22.42 4.48 -11.58
C ALA A 120 21.34 4.06 -10.58
N ASP A 121 20.50 3.08 -10.95
CA ASP A 121 19.43 2.59 -10.08
C ASP A 121 19.99 1.95 -8.80
N VAL A 122 21.11 1.23 -8.86
CA VAL A 122 21.80 0.69 -7.67
C VAL A 122 22.21 1.81 -6.71
N ARG A 123 22.83 2.88 -7.24
CA ARG A 123 23.27 4.03 -6.43
C ARG A 123 22.09 4.78 -5.80
N ILE A 124 21.00 4.94 -6.54
CA ILE A 124 19.81 5.59 -6.01
C ILE A 124 19.14 4.70 -4.95
N CYS A 125 19.02 3.39 -5.19
CA CYS A 125 18.49 2.44 -4.21
C CYS A 125 19.30 2.45 -2.90
N TYR A 126 20.61 2.61 -2.97
CA TYR A 126 21.45 2.74 -1.77
C TYR A 126 21.08 3.98 -0.94
N ILE A 127 20.82 5.11 -1.60
CA ILE A 127 20.34 6.34 -0.94
C ILE A 127 18.96 6.10 -0.31
N ASP A 128 18.05 5.47 -1.05
CA ASP A 128 16.69 5.12 -0.58
C ASP A 128 16.76 4.30 0.72
N GLN A 129 17.62 3.27 0.74
CA GLN A 129 17.82 2.39 1.90
C GLN A 129 18.35 3.14 3.13
N LEU A 130 19.32 4.04 2.95
CA LEU A 130 19.88 4.82 4.05
C LEU A 130 18.84 5.75 4.68
N VAL A 131 18.05 6.43 3.83
CA VAL A 131 17.03 7.39 4.28
C VAL A 131 15.87 6.66 4.95
N THR A 132 15.29 5.66 4.29
CA THR A 132 14.16 4.89 4.84
C THR A 132 14.55 4.18 6.14
N GLY A 133 15.75 3.60 6.21
CA GLY A 133 16.27 2.98 7.42
C GLY A 133 16.45 3.96 8.58
N SER A 134 16.90 5.18 8.32
CA SER A 134 17.05 6.22 9.34
C SER A 134 15.69 6.69 9.87
N MET A 135 14.71 6.87 8.97
CA MET A 135 13.35 7.26 9.33
C MET A 135 12.64 6.19 10.17
N GLU A 136 12.73 4.91 9.79
CA GLU A 136 12.06 3.83 10.52
C GLU A 136 12.68 3.64 11.91
N LYS A 137 14.01 3.74 12.04
CA LYS A 137 14.70 3.69 13.35
C LYS A 137 14.22 4.79 14.29
N MET A 138 14.06 6.03 13.80
CA MET A 138 13.52 7.12 14.61
C MET A 138 12.06 6.89 14.97
N THR A 139 11.25 6.43 14.01
CA THR A 139 9.84 6.09 14.23
C THR A 139 9.69 5.06 15.34
N MET A 140 10.43 3.96 15.28
CA MET A 140 10.45 2.92 16.31
C MET A 140 10.81 3.48 17.68
N LYS A 141 11.87 4.30 17.77
CA LYS A 141 12.30 4.93 19.03
C LYS A 141 11.21 5.82 19.64
N VAL A 142 10.52 6.62 18.82
CA VAL A 142 9.43 7.49 19.27
C VAL A 142 8.23 6.67 19.69
N CYS A 143 7.83 5.66 18.93
CA CYS A 143 6.75 4.75 19.32
C CYS A 143 7.04 4.06 20.66
N GLN A 144 8.29 3.66 20.93
CA GLN A 144 8.65 3.01 22.19
C GLN A 144 8.67 3.93 23.42
N LYS A 145 8.91 5.23 23.22
CA LYS A 145 9.25 6.15 24.32
C LYS A 145 8.27 7.30 24.53
N ALA A 146 7.56 7.71 23.49
CA ALA A 146 6.69 8.87 23.50
C ALA A 146 5.21 8.50 23.69
N SER A 147 4.40 9.52 23.98
CA SER A 147 2.96 9.32 24.08
C SER A 147 2.33 8.98 22.74
N ALA A 148 1.11 8.45 22.80
CA ALA A 148 0.41 8.05 21.61
C ALA A 148 0.18 9.14 20.57
N GLY A 149 -0.20 10.33 21.04
CA GLY A 149 -0.42 11.48 20.15
C GLY A 149 0.88 11.98 19.54
N THR A 150 2.00 11.88 20.27
CA THR A 150 3.32 12.26 19.74
C THR A 150 3.78 11.30 18.65
N ALA A 151 3.64 9.99 18.88
CA ALA A 151 3.98 8.99 17.86
C ALA A 151 3.13 9.15 16.59
N ASN A 152 1.82 9.40 16.71
CA ASN A 152 0.94 9.63 15.56
C ASN A 152 1.35 10.88 14.75
N ARG A 153 1.65 12.01 15.43
CA ARG A 153 2.15 13.22 14.75
C ARG A 153 3.46 12.97 14.00
N LEU A 154 4.36 12.15 14.56
CA LEU A 154 5.58 11.78 13.83
C LEU A 154 5.25 10.92 12.61
N ASN A 155 4.31 9.98 12.72
CA ASN A 155 3.90 9.13 11.60
C ASN A 155 3.27 9.96 10.46
N GLU A 156 2.49 10.99 10.75
CA GLU A 156 1.99 11.94 9.74
C GLU A 156 3.14 12.65 9.01
N MET A 157 4.12 13.17 9.76
CA MET A 157 5.33 13.77 9.18
C MET A 157 6.15 12.76 8.36
N LYS A 158 6.19 11.50 8.78
CA LYS A 158 6.85 10.42 8.04
C LYS A 158 6.19 10.23 6.68
N ILE A 159 4.87 10.17 6.63
CA ILE A 159 4.09 10.02 5.39
C ILE A 159 4.38 11.20 4.45
N GLU A 160 4.34 12.42 4.96
CA GLU A 160 4.65 13.62 4.17
C GLU A 160 6.09 13.59 3.63
N THR A 161 7.05 13.23 4.48
CA THR A 161 8.46 13.12 4.10
C THR A 161 8.68 12.07 3.02
N LEU A 162 8.06 10.88 3.17
CA LEU A 162 8.10 9.82 2.16
C LEU A 162 7.48 10.27 0.84
N HIS A 163 6.36 11.00 0.88
CA HIS A 163 5.73 11.55 -0.33
C HIS A 163 6.69 12.47 -1.10
N GLN A 164 7.41 13.34 -0.39
CA GLN A 164 8.43 14.19 -1.01
C GLN A 164 9.58 13.37 -1.61
N ILE A 165 10.04 12.31 -0.92
CA ILE A 165 11.07 11.40 -1.43
C ILE A 165 10.60 10.68 -2.71
N PHE A 166 9.34 10.23 -2.78
CA PHE A 166 8.77 9.63 -3.99
C PHE A 166 8.82 10.58 -5.19
N ILE A 167 8.44 11.85 -5.00
CA ILE A 167 8.52 12.87 -6.05
C ILE A 167 9.95 13.04 -6.53
N LYS A 168 10.91 13.15 -5.59
CA LYS A 168 12.32 13.29 -5.90
C LYS A 168 12.88 12.05 -6.61
N ARG A 169 12.42 10.86 -6.25
CA ARG A 169 12.82 9.58 -6.88
C ARG A 169 12.42 9.55 -8.36
N GLY A 170 11.20 9.97 -8.66
CA GLY A 170 10.75 10.10 -10.05
C GLY A 170 11.55 11.15 -10.83
N ALA A 171 11.90 12.27 -10.19
CA ALA A 171 12.70 13.33 -10.81
C ALA A 171 14.13 12.89 -11.14
N VAL A 172 14.83 12.21 -10.21
CA VAL A 172 16.20 11.74 -10.46
C VAL A 172 16.25 10.68 -11.55
N THR A 173 15.26 9.77 -11.61
CA THR A 173 15.20 8.76 -12.68
C THR A 173 15.11 9.43 -14.06
N LYS A 174 14.24 10.43 -14.22
CA LYS A 174 14.15 11.20 -15.48
C LYS A 174 15.44 11.96 -15.80
N ALA A 175 16.08 12.53 -14.78
CA ALA A 175 17.33 13.27 -14.94
C ALA A 175 18.49 12.36 -15.37
N VAL A 176 18.58 11.15 -14.81
CA VAL A 176 19.54 10.11 -15.21
C VAL A 176 19.31 9.71 -16.67
N ASP A 177 18.07 9.36 -17.03
CA ASP A 177 17.75 8.94 -18.41
C ASP A 177 18.07 10.06 -19.41
N LYS A 178 17.79 11.33 -19.06
CA LYS A 178 18.18 12.49 -19.86
C LYS A 178 19.70 12.63 -19.99
N ALA A 179 20.45 12.53 -18.89
CA ALA A 179 21.90 12.66 -18.92
C ALA A 179 22.55 11.59 -19.79
N LEU A 180 22.10 10.33 -19.68
CA LEU A 180 22.58 9.23 -20.51
C LEU A 180 22.30 9.44 -21.99
N ARG A 181 21.10 9.92 -22.36
CA ARG A 181 20.76 10.27 -23.75
C ARG A 181 21.66 11.38 -24.30
N GLU A 182 22.00 12.37 -23.47
CA GLU A 182 22.85 13.51 -23.85
C GLU A 182 24.35 13.20 -23.77
N GLY A 183 24.76 11.98 -23.40
CA GLY A 183 26.17 11.63 -23.19
C GLY A 183 26.83 12.38 -22.02
N LYS A 184 26.04 12.83 -21.05
CA LYS A 184 26.50 13.56 -19.85
C LYS A 184 26.64 12.62 -18.65
N SER A 185 27.41 13.05 -17.65
CA SER A 185 27.52 12.31 -16.39
C SER A 185 26.18 12.29 -15.62
N ILE A 186 25.87 11.14 -15.03
CA ILE A 186 24.73 10.92 -14.14
C ILE A 186 24.99 11.38 -12.70
N ASP A 187 26.24 11.70 -12.35
CA ASP A 187 26.67 11.99 -10.98
C ASP A 187 25.98 13.23 -10.41
N ASP A 188 25.76 14.25 -11.22
CA ASP A 188 25.09 15.48 -10.77
C ASP A 188 23.64 15.21 -10.37
N ALA A 189 22.93 14.37 -11.12
CA ALA A 189 21.55 13.99 -10.82
C ALA A 189 21.48 13.18 -9.51
N ILE A 190 22.36 12.18 -9.36
CA ILE A 190 22.40 11.33 -8.15
C ILE A 190 22.83 12.13 -6.92
N ARG A 191 23.83 13.02 -7.06
CA ARG A 191 24.30 13.88 -5.97
C ARG A 191 23.23 14.86 -5.51
N LEU A 192 22.49 15.46 -6.44
CA LEU A 192 21.37 16.33 -6.11
C LEU A 192 20.29 15.55 -5.36
N TYR A 193 19.92 14.37 -5.84
CA TYR A 193 18.95 13.50 -5.18
C TYR A 193 19.38 13.15 -3.75
N SER A 194 20.62 12.69 -3.56
CA SER A 194 21.19 12.39 -2.25
C SER A 194 21.09 13.56 -1.28
N LYS A 195 21.48 14.76 -1.74
CA LYS A 195 21.44 15.97 -0.91
C LYS A 195 20.00 16.31 -0.49
N GLU A 196 19.06 16.28 -1.42
CA GLU A 196 17.67 16.64 -1.15
C GLU A 196 17.00 15.63 -0.20
N THR A 197 17.20 14.32 -0.40
CA THR A 197 16.59 13.30 0.46
C THR A 197 17.21 13.27 1.87
N VAL A 198 18.51 13.54 2.00
CA VAL A 198 19.17 13.68 3.32
C VAL A 198 18.62 14.88 4.08
N ILE A 199 18.37 16.02 3.43
CA ILE A 199 17.75 17.19 4.08
C ILE A 199 16.36 16.84 4.61
N LEU A 200 15.55 16.12 3.83
CA LEU A 200 14.23 15.66 4.24
C LEU A 200 14.30 14.70 5.43
N CYS A 201 15.21 13.72 5.36
CA CYS A 201 15.44 12.77 6.44
C CYS A 201 15.87 13.47 7.74
N ASN A 202 16.78 14.45 7.67
CA ASN A 202 17.26 15.18 8.83
C ASN A 202 16.14 16.00 9.49
N LYS A 203 15.31 16.68 8.70
CA LYS A 203 14.14 17.41 9.23
C LYS A 203 13.20 16.48 10.01
N PHE A 204 12.91 15.31 9.44
CA PHE A 204 12.11 14.28 10.11
C PHE A 204 12.78 13.79 11.41
N TYR A 205 14.09 13.51 11.34
CA TYR A 205 14.86 13.03 12.48
C TYR A 205 14.89 14.05 13.63
N ASP A 206 15.14 15.32 13.32
CA ASP A 206 15.16 16.42 14.28
C ASP A 206 13.80 16.62 14.95
N ALA A 207 12.70 16.48 14.20
CA ALA A 207 11.35 16.50 14.77
C ALA A 207 11.15 15.35 15.78
N GLY A 208 11.58 14.14 15.41
CA GLY A 208 11.54 12.98 16.31
C GLY A 208 12.36 13.18 17.59
N LEU A 209 13.58 13.74 17.49
CA LEU A 209 14.41 14.06 18.66
C LEU A 209 13.75 15.08 19.60
N LYS A 210 13.16 16.15 19.06
CA LYS A 210 12.43 17.15 19.85
C LYS A 210 11.26 16.52 20.59
N MET A 211 10.50 15.67 19.90
CA MET A 211 9.38 14.93 20.45
C MET A 211 9.76 13.99 21.60
N LEU A 212 10.91 13.30 21.49
CA LEU A 212 11.44 12.47 22.58
C LEU A 212 11.80 13.32 23.79
N THR A 213 12.51 14.43 23.57
CA THR A 213 12.95 15.34 24.64
C THR A 213 11.76 15.94 25.40
N GLU A 214 10.69 16.33 24.69
CA GLU A 214 9.44 16.80 25.31
C GLU A 214 8.70 15.70 26.08
N SER A 215 8.76 14.45 25.59
CA SER A 215 8.09 13.33 26.23
C SER A 215 8.79 12.88 27.51
N GLU A 216 10.13 12.95 27.56
CA GLU A 216 10.91 12.68 28.77
C GLU A 216 10.61 13.69 29.87
N LYS A 217 10.41 14.97 29.52
CA LYS A 217 9.97 16.02 30.47
C LYS A 217 8.55 15.83 31.01
N LYS A 218 7.66 15.14 30.27
CA LYS A 218 6.27 14.87 30.68
C LYS A 218 6.08 13.53 31.39
N LYS A 219 7.10 12.68 31.44
CA LYS A 219 7.02 11.31 31.98
C LYS A 219 6.92 11.26 33.51
N GLU A 220 7.23 12.36 34.20
CA GLU A 220 7.04 12.50 35.65
C GLU A 220 5.57 12.68 36.08
N GLU A 221 4.61 12.85 35.16
CA GLU A 221 3.25 13.26 35.55
C GLU A 221 2.12 12.21 35.42
N LYS A 222 2.17 11.13 34.61
CA LYS A 222 0.97 10.28 34.37
C LYS A 222 1.23 8.80 34.05
N GLU A 223 1.77 8.04 35.00
CA GLU A 223 1.95 6.59 34.85
C GLU A 223 0.62 5.81 34.86
N TYR A 224 -0.41 6.32 35.54
CA TYR A 224 -1.73 5.69 35.68
C TYR A 224 -2.58 5.69 34.39
N MET A 225 -2.26 6.53 33.39
CA MET A 225 -3.03 6.65 32.13
C MET A 225 -2.60 5.67 31.03
N VAL A 226 -1.44 5.06 31.19
CA VAL A 226 -0.82 4.20 30.17
C VAL A 226 -1.69 2.98 29.81
N PRO A 227 -2.29 2.25 30.76
CA PRO A 227 -3.11 1.07 30.44
C PRO A 227 -4.35 1.40 29.61
N ILE A 228 -5.01 2.52 29.88
CA ILE A 228 -6.27 2.87 29.23
C ILE A 228 -6.05 3.38 27.81
N ARG A 229 -5.01 4.20 27.59
CA ARG A 229 -4.60 4.58 26.24
C ARG A 229 -4.29 3.36 25.38
N ALA A 230 -3.60 2.36 25.95
CA ALA A 230 -3.30 1.13 25.23
C ALA A 230 -4.57 0.35 24.84
N ARG A 231 -5.61 0.31 25.71
CA ARG A 231 -6.90 -0.34 25.42
C ARG A 231 -7.64 0.33 24.26
N ILE A 232 -7.72 1.67 24.26
CA ILE A 232 -8.36 2.43 23.19
C ILE A 232 -7.66 2.15 21.86
N GLN A 233 -6.33 2.33 21.82
CA GLN A 233 -5.54 2.10 20.61
C GLN A 233 -5.67 0.68 20.08
N TYR A 234 -5.68 -0.31 20.97
CA TYR A 234 -5.88 -1.70 20.60
C TYR A 234 -7.23 -1.94 19.93
N ALA A 235 -8.31 -1.37 20.48
CA ALA A 235 -9.64 -1.49 19.91
C ALA A 235 -9.72 -0.85 18.51
N SER A 236 -9.17 0.35 18.34
CA SER A 236 -9.10 1.06 17.04
C SER A 236 -8.33 0.23 16.01
N VAL A 237 -7.16 -0.26 16.42
CA VAL A 237 -6.29 -1.09 15.59
C VAL A 237 -7.02 -2.34 15.09
N ARG A 238 -7.70 -3.08 15.98
CA ARG A 238 -8.44 -4.30 15.61
C ARG A 238 -9.61 -4.02 14.67
N THR A 239 -10.22 -2.85 14.80
CA THR A 239 -11.32 -2.42 13.94
C THR A 239 -10.84 -2.10 12.52
N LEU A 240 -9.72 -1.38 12.36
CA LEU A 240 -9.11 -1.15 11.04
C LEU A 240 -8.84 -2.44 10.28
N LEU A 241 -8.38 -3.48 10.99
CA LEU A 241 -8.18 -4.80 10.40
C LEU A 241 -9.48 -5.36 9.82
N SER A 242 -10.54 -5.31 10.62
CA SER A 242 -11.85 -5.85 10.27
C SER A 242 -12.52 -5.08 9.13
N LEU A 243 -12.31 -3.75 9.07
CA LEU A 243 -12.82 -2.88 8.00
C LEU A 243 -12.19 -3.22 6.64
N GLU A 244 -10.88 -3.39 6.58
CA GLU A 244 -10.20 -3.70 5.31
C GLU A 244 -10.58 -5.11 4.80
N THR A 245 -10.66 -6.10 5.69
CA THR A 245 -11.17 -7.44 5.32
C THR A 245 -12.61 -7.38 4.81
N ALA A 246 -13.44 -6.54 5.43
CA ALA A 246 -14.83 -6.37 5.03
C ALA A 246 -14.96 -5.77 3.61
N LEU A 247 -14.11 -4.80 3.26
CA LEU A 247 -14.17 -4.09 1.98
C LEU A 247 -13.44 -4.83 0.86
N GLN A 248 -12.31 -5.47 1.15
CA GLN A 248 -11.40 -6.02 0.15
C GLN A 248 -11.37 -7.56 0.08
N GLY A 249 -12.01 -8.23 1.03
CA GLY A 249 -11.96 -9.68 1.21
C GLY A 249 -10.70 -10.14 1.92
N ASP A 250 -10.67 -11.42 2.30
CA ASP A 250 -9.50 -12.03 2.94
C ASP A 250 -8.30 -12.04 2.00
N PHE A 251 -7.10 -11.89 2.54
CA PHE A 251 -5.88 -11.87 1.73
C PHE A 251 -5.67 -13.13 0.88
N GLY A 252 -6.00 -14.31 1.42
CA GLY A 252 -5.89 -15.57 0.67
C GLY A 252 -6.95 -15.72 -0.44
N LYS A 253 -8.00 -14.89 -0.41
CA LYS A 253 -9.14 -14.90 -1.33
C LYS A 253 -9.65 -13.47 -1.55
N PRO A 254 -8.83 -12.57 -2.11
CA PRO A 254 -9.21 -11.18 -2.25
C PRO A 254 -10.40 -11.09 -3.21
N PHE A 255 -11.32 -10.16 -2.94
CA PHE A 255 -12.45 -9.95 -3.84
C PHE A 255 -12.00 -9.44 -5.21
N TYR A 256 -10.87 -8.73 -5.27
CA TYR A 256 -10.42 -8.01 -6.47
C TYR A 256 -9.03 -8.49 -6.92
N PRO A 257 -8.93 -9.60 -7.67
CA PRO A 257 -7.66 -10.15 -8.12
C PRO A 257 -6.99 -9.32 -9.24
N LEU A 258 -5.66 -9.24 -9.18
CA LEU A 258 -4.78 -8.43 -10.03
C LEU A 258 -4.81 -8.78 -11.53
N LYS A 259 -5.11 -10.05 -11.86
CA LYS A 259 -4.97 -10.57 -13.23
C LYS A 259 -6.06 -10.07 -14.18
N ASP A 260 -7.15 -9.51 -13.65
CA ASP A 260 -8.36 -9.21 -14.44
C ASP A 260 -8.72 -7.70 -14.46
N MET A 261 -7.72 -6.83 -14.48
CA MET A 261 -7.90 -5.37 -14.47
C MET A 261 -8.29 -4.80 -15.84
N SER A 262 -9.59 -4.51 -16.01
CA SER A 262 -10.11 -3.65 -17.08
C SER A 262 -10.22 -2.18 -16.60
N LYS A 263 -10.45 -1.24 -17.52
CA LYS A 263 -10.61 0.20 -17.18
C LYS A 263 -11.77 0.44 -16.19
N ASN A 264 -12.89 -0.27 -16.35
CA ASN A 264 -14.04 -0.14 -15.45
C ASN A 264 -13.77 -0.75 -14.06
N ARG A 265 -13.00 -1.85 -14.02
CA ARG A 265 -12.54 -2.46 -12.77
C ARG A 265 -11.55 -1.56 -12.02
N SER A 266 -10.68 -0.84 -12.72
CA SER A 266 -9.79 0.16 -12.10
C SER A 266 -10.56 1.22 -11.32
N ASN A 267 -11.67 1.74 -11.87
CA ASN A 267 -12.49 2.76 -11.21
C ASN A 267 -13.15 2.25 -9.93
N ILE A 268 -13.67 1.01 -9.94
CA ILE A 268 -14.24 0.39 -8.72
C ILE A 268 -13.16 0.27 -7.65
N TYR A 269 -11.97 -0.20 -8.04
CA TYR A 269 -10.86 -0.37 -7.12
C TYR A 269 -10.39 0.95 -6.49
N GLU A 270 -10.27 2.01 -7.29
CA GLU A 270 -9.95 3.36 -6.80
C GLU A 270 -11.02 3.91 -5.84
N THR A 271 -12.29 3.66 -6.14
CA THR A 271 -13.40 4.09 -5.28
C THR A 271 -13.36 3.38 -3.93
N LEU A 272 -13.12 2.08 -3.92
CA LEU A 272 -12.95 1.29 -2.69
C LEU A 272 -11.78 1.79 -1.84
N ARG A 273 -10.65 2.10 -2.48
CA ARG A 273 -9.49 2.66 -1.78
C ARG A 273 -9.80 4.00 -1.14
N GLN A 274 -10.63 4.83 -1.77
CA GLN A 274 -11.08 6.07 -1.17
C GLN A 274 -12.00 5.80 0.03
N ARG A 275 -12.92 4.83 -0.08
CA ARG A 275 -13.76 4.41 1.04
C ARG A 275 -12.94 3.94 2.24
N ASP A 276 -11.94 3.09 2.04
CA ASP A 276 -11.06 2.62 3.12
C ASP A 276 -10.44 3.81 3.90
N LYS A 277 -10.02 4.86 3.20
CA LYS A 277 -9.50 6.08 3.82
C LYS A 277 -10.55 6.84 4.59
N ASP A 278 -11.76 7.00 4.02
CA ASP A 278 -12.87 7.67 4.70
C ASP A 278 -13.20 6.95 6.02
N TYR A 279 -13.17 5.61 6.01
CA TYR A 279 -13.36 4.78 7.20
C TYR A 279 -12.22 4.98 8.23
N GLU A 280 -10.96 5.01 7.79
CA GLU A 280 -9.81 5.27 8.67
C GLU A 280 -9.89 6.66 9.34
N GLU A 281 -10.26 7.70 8.57
CA GLU A 281 -10.38 9.07 9.08
C GLU A 281 -11.47 9.21 10.14
N ILE A 282 -12.67 8.68 9.88
CA ILE A 282 -13.78 8.69 10.85
C ILE A 282 -13.36 7.98 12.15
N MET A 283 -12.69 6.83 12.03
CA MET A 283 -12.25 6.08 13.20
C MET A 283 -11.19 6.84 14.02
N MET A 284 -10.23 7.50 13.36
CA MET A 284 -9.21 8.31 14.04
C MET A 284 -9.82 9.49 14.79
N VAL A 285 -10.82 10.14 14.19
CA VAL A 285 -11.57 11.24 14.86
C VAL A 285 -12.25 10.72 16.12
N GLU A 286 -12.91 9.57 16.05
CA GLU A 286 -13.62 9.02 17.21
C GLU A 286 -12.65 8.50 18.29
N GLU A 287 -11.55 7.85 17.90
CA GLU A 287 -10.46 7.47 18.82
C GLU A 287 -9.96 8.68 19.61
N TRP A 288 -9.74 9.80 18.91
CA TRP A 288 -9.23 11.02 19.53
C TRP A 288 -10.22 11.61 20.53
N LYS A 289 -11.51 11.70 20.18
CA LYS A 289 -12.57 12.18 21.09
C LYS A 289 -12.68 11.32 22.35
N THR A 290 -12.79 10.00 22.18
CA THR A 290 -12.89 9.06 23.31
C THR A 290 -11.68 9.21 24.23
N ARG A 291 -10.48 9.31 23.64
CA ARG A 291 -9.25 9.49 24.40
C ARG A 291 -9.23 10.81 25.16
N GLU A 292 -9.66 11.91 24.55
CA GLU A 292 -9.72 13.21 25.21
C GLU A 292 -10.71 13.20 26.39
N GLN A 293 -11.89 12.60 26.21
CA GLN A 293 -12.90 12.46 27.27
C GLN A 293 -12.36 11.68 28.47
N VAL A 294 -11.77 10.51 28.22
CA VAL A 294 -11.12 9.69 29.26
C VAL A 294 -9.99 10.46 29.95
N GLU A 295 -9.16 11.17 29.18
CA GLU A 295 -8.05 11.94 29.71
C GLU A 295 -8.48 13.11 30.59
N ASN A 296 -9.64 13.72 30.32
CA ASN A 296 -10.16 14.80 31.14
C ASN A 296 -10.74 14.28 32.45
N ILE A 297 -11.52 13.19 32.42
CA ILE A 297 -12.08 12.57 33.63
C ILE A 297 -10.97 12.12 34.57
N MET A 298 -9.95 11.44 34.04
CA MET A 298 -8.87 10.89 34.85
C MET A 298 -7.81 11.91 35.28
N LYS A 299 -7.83 13.13 34.74
CA LYS A 299 -7.06 14.25 35.33
C LYS A 299 -7.66 14.67 36.66
N ASP A 300 -8.98 14.69 36.74
CA ASP A 300 -9.70 15.18 37.91
C ASP A 300 -9.85 14.09 38.97
N ASP A 301 -10.02 12.82 38.55
CA ASP A 301 -10.08 11.65 39.42
C ASP A 301 -9.38 10.43 38.76
N PRO A 302 -8.14 10.10 39.17
CA PRO A 302 -7.40 8.95 38.65
C PRO A 302 -8.08 7.58 38.84
N GLU A 303 -9.02 7.46 39.80
CA GLU A 303 -9.76 6.23 40.08
C GLU A 303 -11.15 6.19 39.40
N ALA A 304 -11.47 7.23 38.62
CA ALA A 304 -12.75 7.32 37.94
C ALA A 304 -13.02 6.11 37.03
N ASN A 305 -14.25 5.60 37.10
CA ASN A 305 -14.70 4.50 36.26
C ASN A 305 -14.94 4.99 34.82
N VAL A 306 -13.96 4.77 33.95
CA VAL A 306 -14.04 5.11 32.52
C VAL A 306 -14.63 3.99 31.64
N GLU A 307 -14.97 2.84 32.22
CA GLU A 307 -15.46 1.68 31.46
C GLU A 307 -16.71 1.96 30.61
N PRO A 308 -17.70 2.78 31.05
CA PRO A 308 -18.83 3.14 30.20
C PRO A 308 -18.42 3.81 28.88
N ILE A 309 -17.45 4.71 28.92
CA ILE A 309 -16.94 5.43 27.74
C ILE A 309 -16.21 4.46 26.80
N LEU A 310 -15.42 3.55 27.38
CA LEU A 310 -14.73 2.52 26.60
C LEU A 310 -15.72 1.54 25.95
N PHE A 311 -16.84 1.25 26.62
CA PHE A 311 -17.89 0.40 26.09
C PHE A 311 -18.65 1.06 24.93
N GLU A 312 -19.00 2.34 25.05
CA GLU A 312 -19.61 3.12 23.95
C GLU A 312 -18.69 3.15 22.73
N TYR A 313 -17.39 3.38 22.93
CA TYR A 313 -16.41 3.33 21.86
C TYR A 313 -16.36 1.96 21.18
N GLN A 314 -16.40 0.87 21.96
CA GLN A 314 -16.44 -0.49 21.39
C GLN A 314 -17.72 -0.76 20.59
N GLN A 315 -18.87 -0.28 21.05
CA GLN A 315 -20.13 -0.39 20.31
C GLN A 315 -20.06 0.35 18.98
N PHE A 316 -19.58 1.60 18.99
CA PHE A 316 -19.34 2.36 17.78
C PHE A 316 -18.47 1.57 16.79
N LEU A 317 -17.33 1.05 17.25
CA LEU A 317 -16.41 0.28 16.41
C LEU A 317 -17.06 -0.97 15.79
N PHE A 318 -17.91 -1.66 16.55
CA PHE A 318 -18.63 -2.84 16.06
C PHE A 318 -19.63 -2.49 14.95
N GLU A 319 -20.47 -1.49 15.17
CA GLU A 319 -21.44 -1.02 14.19
C GLU A 319 -20.75 -0.52 12.92
N PHE A 320 -19.60 0.12 13.09
CA PHE A 320 -18.78 0.63 12.01
C PHE A 320 -18.27 -0.48 11.09
N VAL A 321 -17.82 -1.61 11.65
CA VAL A 321 -17.41 -2.81 10.90
C VAL A 321 -18.60 -3.44 10.17
N GLU A 322 -19.76 -3.58 10.82
CA GLU A 322 -20.95 -4.17 10.19
C GLU A 322 -21.43 -3.36 8.99
N LYS A 323 -21.33 -2.03 9.05
CA LYS A 323 -21.60 -1.16 7.91
C LYS A 323 -20.64 -1.44 6.75
N ALA A 324 -19.34 -1.52 7.02
CA ALA A 324 -18.32 -1.79 5.99
C ALA A 324 -18.50 -3.16 5.33
N LYS A 325 -18.91 -4.19 6.08
CA LYS A 325 -19.21 -5.53 5.51
C LYS A 325 -20.33 -5.49 4.48
N LYS A 326 -21.40 -4.74 4.77
CA LYS A 326 -22.51 -4.58 3.83
C LYS A 326 -22.06 -3.87 2.55
N GLU A 327 -21.30 -2.78 2.71
CA GLU A 327 -20.77 -2.01 1.57
C GLU A 327 -19.78 -2.84 0.73
N GLY A 328 -18.85 -3.55 1.37
CA GLY A 328 -17.87 -4.39 0.68
C GLY A 328 -18.49 -5.50 -0.16
N LEU A 329 -19.55 -6.14 0.35
CA LEU A 329 -20.31 -7.13 -0.42
C LEU A 329 -21.06 -6.52 -1.61
N GLU A 330 -21.58 -5.31 -1.47
CA GLU A 330 -22.21 -4.57 -2.58
C GLU A 330 -21.20 -4.27 -3.71
N TRP A 331 -20.01 -3.81 -3.34
CA TRP A 331 -18.95 -3.53 -4.31
C TRP A 331 -18.41 -4.79 -4.98
N LYS A 332 -18.32 -5.89 -4.25
CA LYS A 332 -17.98 -7.19 -4.82
C LYS A 332 -18.95 -7.61 -5.91
N ARG A 333 -20.27 -7.47 -5.66
CA ARG A 333 -21.28 -7.78 -6.69
C ARG A 333 -21.10 -6.93 -7.95
N LYS A 334 -20.91 -5.61 -7.80
CA LYS A 334 -20.63 -4.70 -8.93
C LYS A 334 -19.38 -5.10 -9.71
N TRP A 335 -18.35 -5.59 -9.02
CA TRP A 335 -17.13 -6.07 -9.65
C TRP A 335 -17.32 -7.35 -10.46
N ASP A 336 -18.07 -8.30 -9.89
CA ASP A 336 -18.39 -9.59 -10.51
C ASP A 336 -19.27 -9.39 -11.76
N GLU A 337 -20.29 -8.53 -11.69
CA GLU A 337 -21.18 -8.16 -12.80
C GLU A 337 -20.41 -7.62 -14.03
N ILE A 338 -19.41 -6.76 -13.83
CA ILE A 338 -18.54 -6.27 -14.92
C ILE A 338 -17.74 -7.40 -15.57
N GLY A 339 -17.39 -8.44 -14.80
CA GLY A 339 -16.72 -9.62 -15.33
C GLY A 339 -17.61 -10.45 -16.25
N GLU A 340 -18.85 -10.66 -15.83
CA GLU A 340 -19.83 -11.43 -16.58
C GLU A 340 -20.19 -10.74 -17.90
N GLU A 341 -20.42 -9.42 -17.88
CA GLU A 341 -20.78 -8.62 -19.06
C GLU A 341 -19.69 -8.65 -20.15
N LYS A 342 -18.42 -8.73 -19.75
CA LYS A 342 -17.30 -8.84 -20.70
C LYS A 342 -17.20 -10.24 -21.32
N ILE A 343 -17.49 -11.28 -20.55
CA ILE A 343 -17.47 -12.69 -21.03
C ILE A 343 -18.60 -12.93 -22.03
N THR A 344 -19.78 -12.36 -21.82
CA THR A 344 -20.89 -12.45 -22.78
C THR A 344 -20.57 -11.73 -24.08
N VAL A 345 -20.02 -10.52 -24.03
CA VAL A 345 -19.64 -9.76 -25.24
C VAL A 345 -18.49 -10.41 -26.02
N GLU A 346 -17.50 -11.01 -25.36
CA GLU A 346 -16.43 -11.76 -26.04
C GLU A 346 -16.98 -13.03 -26.72
N LYS A 347 -17.87 -13.78 -26.05
CA LYS A 347 -18.54 -14.95 -26.64
C LYS A 347 -19.44 -14.59 -27.83
N GLU A 348 -20.19 -13.49 -27.74
CA GLU A 348 -21.03 -13.03 -28.86
C GLU A 348 -20.17 -12.62 -30.07
N ASN A 349 -19.05 -11.93 -29.85
CA ASN A 349 -18.14 -11.53 -30.93
C ASN A 349 -17.39 -12.72 -31.54
N GLU A 350 -17.04 -13.76 -30.77
CA GLU A 350 -16.46 -14.99 -31.29
C GLU A 350 -17.49 -15.78 -32.12
N ALA A 351 -18.73 -15.91 -31.63
CA ALA A 351 -19.81 -16.53 -32.38
C ALA A 351 -20.13 -15.78 -33.69
N GLU A 352 -20.02 -14.45 -33.69
CA GLU A 352 -20.22 -13.63 -34.89
C GLU A 352 -19.06 -13.75 -35.90
N LYS A 353 -17.82 -13.95 -35.41
CA LYS A 353 -16.66 -14.29 -36.25
C LYS A 353 -16.75 -15.68 -36.84
N GLU A 354 -17.20 -16.69 -36.09
CA GLU A 354 -17.44 -18.04 -36.61
C GLU A 354 -18.55 -18.04 -37.67
N LYS A 355 -19.66 -17.34 -37.45
CA LYS A 355 -20.72 -17.18 -38.47
C LYS A 355 -20.19 -16.55 -39.76
N LYS A 356 -19.35 -15.51 -39.68
CA LYS A 356 -18.70 -14.89 -40.86
C LYS A 356 -17.71 -15.82 -41.57
N ILE A 357 -17.09 -16.77 -40.86
CA ILE A 357 -16.18 -17.77 -41.45
C ILE A 357 -16.99 -18.87 -42.17
N ASP A 358 -18.10 -19.31 -41.59
CA ASP A 358 -18.96 -20.32 -42.21
C ASP A 358 -19.71 -19.80 -43.44
N GLU A 359 -20.17 -18.54 -43.43
CA GLU A 359 -20.75 -17.89 -44.62
C GLU A 359 -19.74 -17.77 -45.77
N LYS A 360 -18.47 -17.46 -45.45
CA LYS A 360 -17.39 -17.45 -46.45
C LYS A 360 -17.10 -18.84 -47.01
N LYS A 361 -17.13 -19.89 -46.18
CA LYS A 361 -16.91 -21.27 -46.65
C LYS A 361 -18.03 -21.74 -47.57
N VAL A 362 -19.29 -21.46 -47.24
CA VAL A 362 -20.46 -21.81 -48.07
C VAL A 362 -20.40 -21.11 -49.44
N THR A 363 -20.06 -19.82 -49.47
CA THR A 363 -19.93 -19.08 -50.74
C THR A 363 -18.79 -19.59 -51.63
N THR A 364 -17.63 -19.97 -51.06
CA THR A 364 -16.56 -20.63 -51.86
C THR A 364 -16.98 -22.00 -52.40
N LYS A 365 -17.77 -22.77 -51.66
CA LYS A 365 -18.21 -24.11 -52.09
C LYS A 365 -19.21 -24.01 -53.25
N GLN A 366 -20.18 -23.10 -53.15
CA GLN A 366 -21.14 -22.81 -54.22
C GLN A 366 -20.45 -22.27 -55.50
N MET A 367 -19.43 -21.43 -55.35
CA MET A 367 -18.68 -20.90 -56.50
C MET A 367 -17.83 -21.97 -57.21
N ASN A 368 -17.30 -22.94 -56.45
CA ASN A 368 -16.56 -24.08 -57.02
C ASN A 368 -17.48 -25.10 -57.70
N GLU A 369 -18.68 -25.35 -57.17
CA GLU A 369 -19.69 -26.21 -57.80
C GLU A 369 -20.24 -25.56 -59.10
N LEU A 370 -20.45 -24.23 -59.11
CA LEU A 370 -20.85 -23.51 -60.32
C LEU A 370 -19.77 -23.56 -61.42
N LYS A 371 -18.50 -23.40 -61.04
CA LYS A 371 -17.37 -23.55 -61.98
C LYS A 371 -17.27 -24.97 -62.55
N ALA A 372 -17.49 -25.99 -61.70
CA ALA A 372 -17.48 -27.38 -62.15
C ALA A 372 -18.61 -27.66 -63.17
N MET A 373 -19.82 -27.15 -62.93
CA MET A 373 -20.93 -27.29 -63.89
C MET A 373 -20.70 -26.55 -65.21
N MET A 374 -20.04 -25.39 -65.18
CA MET A 374 -19.70 -24.64 -66.40
C MET A 374 -18.55 -25.25 -67.22
N THR A 375 -17.81 -26.22 -66.68
CA THR A 375 -16.70 -26.89 -67.39
C THR A 375 -17.16 -28.20 -68.06
N VAL A 376 -18.39 -28.66 -67.78
CA VAL A 376 -18.97 -29.92 -68.28
C VAL A 376 -20.04 -29.69 -69.37
N MET A 377 -20.39 -28.42 -69.66
CA MET A 377 -21.12 -27.99 -70.87
C MET A 377 -20.13 -27.48 -71.91
#